data_AF-A0A257ZAY1-F1
#
_entry.id   AF-A0A257ZAY1-F1
#
_cell.length_a   1.000
_cell.length_b   1.000
_cell.length_c   1.000
_cell.angle_alpha   90.00
_cell.angle_beta   90.00
_cell.angle_gamma   90.00
#
_symmetry.space_group_name_H-M   'P 1'
#
loop_
_entity.id
_entity.type
_entity.pdbx_description
1 polymer ?
#
loop_
_entity_poly.entity_id
_entity_poly.type
_entity_poly.pdbx_seq_one_letter_code
_entity_poly.pdbx_strand_id
1 'polypeptide(L)'
;MANTLDSARPAAPVRNFQINFGPQHPAAHGVLRLVLELNGEVVERVDPHIGLLHRGTEKLIEAKTYLQAVPYFDRLDYCAPMNQEHAYCLAVEKLLGIEVPRRGQLIRVLYSEIGRLLSHLLNVTTFAMDVGALTPPLWGFEEREKLMIFYERASGSRMHAAYFRPGGVHQDLPTKLVEDIG
;
A
#
# COMPACT_ATOMS: atom_id res chain seq x y z
N MET A 1 53.27 28.29 -44.83
CA MET A 1 53.64 27.21 -43.91
C MET A 1 52.42 26.82 -43.12
N ALA A 2 51.86 25.66 -43.42
CA ALA A 2 50.82 25.02 -42.63
C ALA A 2 51.44 24.35 -41.40
N ASN A 3 50.76 24.45 -40.25
CA ASN A 3 50.69 23.46 -39.17
C ASN A 3 49.75 24.01 -38.09
N THR A 4 48.48 23.61 -38.08
CA THR A 4 47.95 22.43 -37.36
C THR A 4 48.15 22.49 -35.84
N LEU A 5 47.19 23.12 -35.15
CA LEU A 5 46.78 22.74 -33.79
C LEU A 5 45.26 22.83 -33.72
N ASP A 6 44.61 22.00 -34.54
CA ASP A 6 43.24 21.58 -34.27
C ASP A 6 43.34 20.28 -33.48
N SER A 7 42.90 20.33 -32.23
CA SER A 7 42.09 19.25 -31.68
C SER A 7 41.53 19.78 -30.36
N ALA A 8 40.37 20.43 -30.43
CA ALA A 8 39.44 20.36 -29.31
C ALA A 8 39.33 18.88 -28.96
N ARG A 9 39.90 18.45 -27.82
CA ARG A 9 39.75 17.07 -27.38
C ARG A 9 38.25 16.80 -27.41
N PRO A 10 37.76 15.74 -28.09
CA PRO A 10 36.37 15.36 -27.92
C PRO A 10 36.17 15.23 -26.41
N ALA A 11 35.24 16.03 -25.85
CA ALA A 11 34.93 15.95 -24.44
C ALA A 11 34.76 14.47 -24.11
N ALA A 12 35.56 13.96 -23.17
CA ALA A 12 35.53 12.55 -22.83
C ALA A 12 34.06 12.16 -22.61
N PRO A 13 33.60 11.03 -23.19
CA PRO A 13 32.19 10.66 -23.10
C PRO A 13 31.77 10.74 -21.65
N VAL A 14 30.71 11.50 -21.39
CA VAL A 14 30.23 11.77 -20.03
C VAL A 14 30.06 10.44 -19.33
N ARG A 15 30.86 10.21 -18.30
CA ARG A 15 30.89 8.94 -17.58
C ARG A 15 29.69 8.93 -16.65
N ASN A 16 28.62 8.28 -17.08
CA ASN A 16 27.44 8.07 -16.25
C ASN A 16 27.83 7.26 -15.00
N PHE A 17 27.43 7.75 -13.83
CA PHE A 17 27.68 7.11 -12.55
C PHE A 17 26.48 6.25 -12.16
N GLN A 18 26.73 4.97 -11.84
CA GLN A 18 25.68 4.07 -11.35
C GLN A 18 25.67 4.03 -9.82
N ILE A 19 24.51 4.28 -9.22
CA ILE A 19 24.28 4.18 -7.77
C ILE A 19 23.13 3.20 -7.50
N ASN A 20 23.34 2.30 -6.52
CA ASN A 20 22.26 1.45 -6.01
C ASN A 20 21.58 2.14 -4.83
N PHE A 21 20.28 2.39 -4.95
CA PHE A 21 19.43 2.84 -3.85
C PHE A 21 18.60 1.65 -3.35
N GLY A 22 18.72 1.32 -2.06
CA GLY A 22 18.06 0.17 -1.45
C GLY A 22 18.89 -1.14 -1.48
N PRO A 23 18.32 -2.29 -1.08
CA PRO A 23 16.93 -2.50 -0.67
C PRO A 23 16.61 -1.95 0.73
N GLN A 24 17.64 -1.74 1.56
CA GLN A 24 17.50 -1.21 2.90
C GLN A 24 17.85 0.28 2.90
N HIS A 25 16.86 1.12 2.62
CA HIS A 25 16.97 2.57 2.74
C HIS A 25 15.68 3.12 3.38
N PRO A 26 15.74 4.07 4.33
CA PRO A 26 14.54 4.58 5.02
C PRO A 26 13.44 5.07 4.06
N ALA A 27 13.82 5.81 3.01
CA ALA A 27 12.89 6.34 2.01
C ALA A 27 12.40 5.30 0.97
N ALA A 28 12.75 4.01 1.11
CA ALA A 28 12.27 2.95 0.22
C ALA A 28 10.90 2.38 0.66
N HIS A 29 10.40 2.72 1.86
CA HIS A 29 9.12 2.29 2.43
C HIS A 29 8.75 0.83 2.18
N GLY A 30 9.68 -0.07 2.50
CA GLY A 30 9.57 -1.49 2.23
C GLY A 30 10.86 -2.02 1.62
N VAL A 31 10.73 -2.84 0.60
CA VAL A 31 11.86 -3.46 -0.09
C VAL A 31 11.86 -3.07 -1.57
N LEU A 32 12.57 -2.00 -1.87
CA LEU A 32 12.73 -1.49 -3.23
C LEU A 32 14.21 -1.28 -3.53
N ARG A 33 14.68 -1.83 -4.65
CA ARG A 33 16.01 -1.57 -5.17
C ARG A 33 15.90 -0.77 -6.47
N LEU A 34 16.50 0.42 -6.50
CA LEU A 34 16.60 1.25 -7.70
C LEU A 34 18.07 1.32 -8.13
N VAL A 35 18.36 0.94 -9.38
CA VAL A 35 19.66 1.18 -10.00
C VAL A 35 19.54 2.49 -10.78
N LEU A 36 20.24 3.51 -10.30
CA LEU A 36 20.18 4.87 -10.86
C LEU A 36 21.42 5.12 -11.72
N GLU A 37 21.23 5.59 -12.95
CA GLU A 37 22.27 6.14 -13.80
C GLU A 37 22.18 7.67 -13.76
N LEU A 38 23.23 8.28 -13.21
CA LEU A 38 23.29 9.70 -12.92
C LEU A 38 24.34 10.39 -13.79
N ASN A 39 23.98 11.58 -14.27
CA ASN A 39 24.89 12.55 -14.87
C ASN A 39 24.92 13.79 -13.96
N GLY A 40 25.87 13.78 -13.01
CA GLY A 40 25.86 14.74 -11.90
C GLY A 40 24.65 14.53 -10.99
N GLU A 41 23.80 15.54 -10.87
CA GLU A 41 22.56 15.51 -10.09
C GLU A 41 21.34 15.07 -10.92
N VAL A 42 21.48 15.00 -12.25
CA VAL A 42 20.39 14.63 -13.16
C VAL A 42 20.31 13.12 -13.29
N VAL A 43 19.11 12.57 -13.09
CA VAL A 43 18.81 11.15 -13.31
C VAL A 43 18.51 10.94 -14.79
N GLU A 44 19.38 10.20 -15.50
CA GLU A 44 19.16 9.88 -16.91
C GLU A 44 18.32 8.61 -17.09
N ARG A 45 18.56 7.60 -16.23
CA ARG A 45 17.84 6.32 -16.27
C ARG A 45 17.69 5.74 -14.87
N VAL A 46 16.53 5.10 -14.64
CA VAL A 46 16.22 4.35 -13.42
C VAL A 46 15.77 2.95 -13.82
N ASP A 47 16.36 1.93 -13.18
CA ASP A 47 15.92 0.54 -13.29
C ASP A 47 15.38 0.06 -11.93
N PRO A 48 14.05 0.01 -11.74
CA PRO A 48 13.43 -0.45 -10.51
C PRO A 48 13.36 -1.98 -10.46
N HIS A 49 14.20 -2.57 -9.61
CA HIS A 49 14.14 -3.99 -9.30
C HIS A 49 13.08 -4.26 -8.23
N ILE A 50 11.93 -4.74 -8.68
CA ILE A 50 10.80 -5.18 -7.83
C ILE A 50 10.83 -6.71 -7.62
N GLY A 51 9.93 -7.21 -6.75
CA GLY A 51 9.76 -8.65 -6.51
C GLY A 51 10.44 -9.18 -5.23
N LEU A 52 11.14 -8.32 -4.49
CA LEU A 52 11.73 -8.68 -3.18
C LEU A 52 10.68 -9.08 -2.13
N LEU A 53 9.43 -8.63 -2.30
CA LEU A 53 8.27 -9.04 -1.49
C LEU A 53 7.30 -9.94 -2.25
N HIS A 54 7.72 -10.52 -3.39
CA HIS A 54 6.87 -11.46 -4.10
C HIS A 54 6.75 -12.76 -3.31
N ARG A 55 5.52 -13.14 -2.96
CA ARG A 55 5.20 -14.32 -2.13
C ARG A 55 4.44 -15.42 -2.88
N GLY A 56 4.26 -15.28 -4.19
CA GLY A 56 3.46 -16.23 -4.98
C GLY A 56 1.99 -16.31 -4.54
N THR A 57 1.41 -15.19 -4.07
CA THR A 57 0.06 -15.15 -3.48
C THR A 57 -1.01 -15.68 -4.42
N GLU A 58 -0.98 -15.31 -5.70
CA GLU A 58 -1.92 -15.80 -6.71
C GLU A 58 -1.87 -17.33 -6.84
N LYS A 59 -0.66 -17.91 -6.84
CA LYS A 59 -0.47 -19.36 -6.91
C LYS A 59 -1.01 -20.08 -5.67
N LEU A 60 -0.86 -19.48 -4.50
CA LEU A 60 -1.42 -20.02 -3.28
C LEU A 60 -2.95 -19.99 -3.29
N ILE A 61 -3.55 -18.94 -3.83
CA ILE A 61 -5.02 -18.79 -3.92
C ILE A 61 -5.63 -19.91 -4.77
N GLU A 62 -4.98 -20.35 -5.86
CA GLU A 62 -5.45 -21.48 -6.69
C GLU A 62 -5.67 -22.77 -5.89
N ALA A 63 -4.89 -22.99 -4.83
CA ALA A 63 -4.96 -24.18 -3.99
C ALA A 63 -5.90 -24.01 -2.78
N LYS A 64 -6.60 -22.88 -2.65
CA LYS A 64 -7.46 -22.54 -1.51
C LYS A 64 -8.90 -22.29 -1.94
N THR A 65 -9.83 -22.50 -1.02
CA THR A 65 -11.24 -22.17 -1.27
C THR A 65 -11.45 -20.66 -1.21
N TYR A 66 -12.56 -20.17 -1.79
CA TYR A 66 -12.87 -18.73 -1.82
C TYR A 66 -12.83 -18.06 -0.44
N LEU A 67 -13.32 -18.73 0.60
CA LEU A 67 -13.30 -18.21 1.97
C LEU A 67 -11.89 -18.22 2.57
N GLN A 68 -11.09 -19.26 2.30
CA GLN A 68 -9.69 -19.33 2.73
C GLN A 68 -8.80 -18.32 1.99
N ALA A 69 -9.22 -17.87 0.82
CA ALA A 69 -8.50 -16.89 0.02
C ALA A 69 -8.67 -15.44 0.53
N VAL A 70 -9.75 -15.11 1.24
CA VAL A 70 -10.04 -13.74 1.75
C VAL A 70 -8.84 -13.09 2.45
N PRO A 71 -8.17 -13.77 3.41
CA PRO A 71 -7.09 -13.15 4.17
C PRO A 71 -5.82 -12.87 3.33
N TYR A 72 -5.70 -13.41 2.12
CA TYR A 72 -4.58 -13.03 1.24
C TYR A 72 -4.73 -11.59 0.74
N PHE A 73 -5.95 -11.12 0.50
CA PHE A 73 -6.23 -9.77 0.01
C PHE A 73 -5.92 -8.71 1.08
N ASP A 74 -6.22 -8.97 2.35
CA ASP A 74 -5.80 -8.16 3.50
C ASP A 74 -4.29 -7.88 3.59
N ARG A 75 -3.49 -8.72 2.94
CA ARG A 75 -2.03 -8.69 3.03
C ARG A 75 -1.36 -8.18 1.75
N LEU A 76 -2.14 -7.84 0.72
CA LEU A 76 -1.64 -7.23 -0.51
C LEU A 76 -1.36 -5.75 -0.27
N ASP A 77 -2.42 -4.98 -0.02
CA ASP A 77 -2.32 -3.62 0.49
C ASP A 77 -2.60 -3.62 1.99
N TYR A 78 -1.52 -3.67 2.77
CA TYR A 78 -1.59 -3.70 4.23
C TYR A 78 -1.99 -2.34 4.84
N CYS A 79 -2.11 -1.27 4.03
CA CYS A 79 -2.52 0.05 4.50
C CYS A 79 -4.04 0.18 4.59
N ALA A 80 -4.76 -0.51 3.69
CA ALA A 80 -6.22 -0.51 3.59
C ALA A 80 -6.79 -1.94 3.40
N PRO A 81 -6.65 -2.83 4.41
CA PRO A 81 -6.97 -4.25 4.28
C PRO A 81 -8.44 -4.50 3.92
N MET A 82 -9.39 -3.89 4.65
CA MET A 82 -10.83 -4.06 4.38
C MET A 82 -11.25 -3.61 2.98
N ASN A 83 -10.58 -2.62 2.38
CA ASN A 83 -10.86 -2.19 1.02
C ASN A 83 -10.47 -3.27 -0.01
N GLN A 84 -9.39 -4.02 0.25
CA GLN A 84 -8.97 -5.16 -0.57
C GLN A 84 -9.92 -6.35 -0.39
N GLU A 85 -10.34 -6.64 0.84
CA GLU A 85 -11.40 -7.66 1.06
C GLU A 85 -12.67 -7.30 0.31
N HIS A 86 -13.06 -6.02 0.32
CA HIS A 86 -14.28 -5.54 -0.32
C HIS A 86 -14.23 -5.79 -1.83
N ALA A 87 -13.12 -5.44 -2.49
CA ALA A 87 -12.94 -5.69 -3.92
C ALA A 87 -13.07 -7.18 -4.26
N TYR A 88 -12.45 -8.05 -3.45
CA TYR A 88 -12.55 -9.50 -3.64
C TYR A 88 -13.98 -10.03 -3.40
N CYS A 89 -14.63 -9.59 -2.32
CA CYS A 89 -16.00 -10.01 -2.01
C CYS A 89 -16.98 -9.59 -3.11
N LEU A 90 -16.85 -8.37 -3.65
CA LEU A 90 -17.68 -7.90 -4.76
C LEU A 90 -17.47 -8.74 -6.03
N ALA A 91 -16.22 -9.15 -6.31
CA ALA A 91 -15.94 -10.03 -7.44
C ALA A 91 -16.62 -11.40 -7.28
N VAL A 92 -16.53 -12.00 -6.09
CA VAL A 92 -17.18 -13.29 -5.80
C VAL A 92 -18.71 -13.16 -5.81
N GLU A 93 -19.26 -12.11 -5.24
CA GLU A 93 -20.70 -11.84 -5.21
C GLU A 93 -21.28 -11.64 -6.60
N LYS A 94 -20.55 -10.92 -7.47
CA LYS A 94 -20.91 -10.74 -8.88
C LYS A 94 -20.89 -12.05 -9.65
N LEU A 95 -19.94 -12.95 -9.37
CA LEU A 95 -19.89 -14.28 -9.98
C LEU A 95 -21.04 -15.18 -9.51
N LEU A 96 -21.46 -15.06 -8.25
CA LEU A 96 -22.55 -15.84 -7.67
C LEU A 96 -23.95 -15.24 -7.95
N GLY A 97 -24.03 -14.00 -8.40
CA GLY A 97 -25.29 -13.30 -8.63
C GLY A 97 -26.10 -13.04 -7.36
N ILE A 98 -25.43 -12.86 -6.22
CA ILE A 98 -26.07 -12.63 -4.91
C ILE A 98 -26.07 -11.15 -4.54
N GLU A 99 -27.14 -10.69 -3.90
CA GLU A 99 -27.23 -9.35 -3.35
C GLU A 99 -27.00 -9.36 -1.83
N VAL A 100 -26.10 -8.50 -1.36
CA VAL A 100 -25.77 -8.37 0.06
C VAL A 100 -26.87 -7.57 0.78
N PRO A 101 -27.27 -7.94 2.00
CA PRO A 101 -28.26 -7.20 2.79
C PRO A 101 -27.89 -5.71 2.95
N ARG A 102 -28.89 -4.82 2.97
CA ARG A 102 -28.69 -3.36 3.04
C ARG A 102 -27.80 -2.93 4.21
N ARG A 103 -27.97 -3.54 5.39
CA ARG A 103 -27.14 -3.27 6.56
C ARG A 103 -25.66 -3.61 6.32
N GLY A 104 -25.39 -4.75 5.67
CA GLY A 104 -24.04 -5.16 5.31
C GLY A 104 -23.39 -4.21 4.30
N GLN A 105 -24.16 -3.69 3.33
CA GLN A 105 -23.67 -2.67 2.40
C GLN A 105 -23.25 -1.38 3.12
N LEU A 106 -24.07 -0.90 4.08
CA LEU A 106 -23.76 0.31 4.84
C LEU A 106 -22.50 0.16 5.70
N ILE A 107 -22.36 -0.97 6.39
CA ILE A 107 -21.16 -1.27 7.18
C ILE A 107 -19.91 -1.31 6.28
N ARG A 108 -20.02 -1.93 5.10
CA ARG A 108 -18.91 -1.99 4.14
C ARG A 108 -18.48 -0.61 3.67
N VAL A 109 -19.43 0.27 3.35
CA VAL A 109 -19.12 1.65 2.96
C VAL A 109 -18.45 2.40 4.11
N LEU A 110 -19.01 2.35 5.32
CA LEU A 110 -18.43 2.99 6.51
C LEU A 110 -16.97 2.59 6.72
N TYR A 111 -16.69 1.29 6.75
CA TYR A 111 -15.33 0.80 6.96
C TYR A 111 -14.40 1.00 5.76
N SER A 112 -14.93 1.07 4.53
CA SER A 112 -14.14 1.44 3.34
C SER A 112 -13.70 2.90 3.40
N GLU A 113 -14.53 3.80 3.94
CA GLU A 113 -14.16 5.20 4.18
C GLU A 113 -13.15 5.34 5.32
N ILE A 114 -13.31 4.60 6.42
CA ILE A 114 -12.29 4.56 7.48
C ILE A 114 -10.97 4.02 6.91
N GLY A 115 -11.00 2.97 6.09
CA GLY A 115 -9.83 2.43 5.39
C GLY A 115 -9.17 3.46 4.46
N ARG A 116 -9.96 4.29 3.78
CA ARG A 116 -9.47 5.41 2.97
C ARG A 116 -8.73 6.45 3.81
N LEU A 117 -9.30 6.84 4.95
CA LEU A 117 -8.66 7.77 5.89
C LEU A 117 -7.36 7.20 6.45
N LEU A 118 -7.36 5.93 6.88
CA LEU A 118 -6.17 5.22 7.36
C LEU A 118 -5.05 5.20 6.31
N SER A 119 -5.39 4.97 5.04
CA SER A 119 -4.44 4.94 3.92
C SER A 119 -3.86 6.32 3.64
N HIS A 120 -4.70 7.37 3.59
CA HIS A 120 -4.23 8.74 3.37
C HIS A 120 -3.41 9.27 4.54
N LEU A 121 -3.79 9.00 5.79
CA LEU A 121 -3.01 9.38 6.96
C LEU A 121 -1.60 8.78 6.90
N LEU A 122 -1.49 7.50 6.55
CA LEU A 122 -0.19 6.86 6.37
C LEU A 122 0.58 7.52 5.22
N ASN A 123 0.01 7.56 4.01
CA ASN A 123 0.70 8.05 2.81
C ASN A 123 1.20 9.49 2.94
N VAL A 124 0.33 10.42 3.37
CA VAL A 124 0.68 11.84 3.48
C VAL A 124 1.73 12.07 4.55
N THR A 125 1.62 11.39 5.70
CA THR A 125 2.59 11.58 6.78
C THR A 125 3.93 10.96 6.48
N THR A 126 3.98 9.76 5.89
CA THR A 126 5.25 9.13 5.49
C THR A 126 5.93 9.90 4.36
N PHE A 127 5.16 10.44 3.41
CA PHE A 127 5.70 11.33 2.39
C PHE A 127 6.32 12.59 3.00
N ALA A 128 5.63 13.24 3.94
CA ALA A 128 6.17 14.40 4.64
C ALA A 128 7.48 14.06 5.39
N MET A 129 7.56 12.87 5.99
CA MET A 129 8.76 12.37 6.66
C MET A 129 9.94 12.20 5.69
N ASP A 130 9.72 11.67 4.48
CA ASP A 130 10.77 11.50 3.48
C ASP A 130 11.34 12.82 2.99
N VAL A 131 10.49 13.84 2.90
CA VAL A 131 10.92 15.20 2.55
C VAL A 131 11.65 15.88 3.72
N GLY A 132 11.42 15.42 4.96
CA GLY A 132 12.15 15.85 6.17
C GLY A 132 11.27 16.40 7.29
N ALA A 133 9.94 16.43 7.14
CA ALA A 133 9.02 16.87 8.20
C ALA A 133 8.70 15.71 9.16
N LEU A 134 9.29 15.75 10.36
CA LEU A 134 9.19 14.65 11.35
C LEU A 134 7.97 14.73 12.27
N THR A 135 7.32 15.89 12.39
CA THR A 135 6.17 16.11 13.28
C THR A 135 4.85 15.50 12.77
N PRO A 136 4.49 15.63 11.47
CA PRO A 136 3.21 15.11 10.96
C PRO A 136 2.97 13.61 11.19
N PRO A 137 3.96 12.70 11.02
CA PRO A 137 3.80 11.29 11.36
C PRO A 137 3.36 11.03 12.79
N LEU A 138 3.91 11.76 13.75
CA LEU A 138 3.59 11.57 15.17
C LEU A 138 2.13 11.93 15.46
N TRP A 139 1.62 13.01 14.85
CA TRP A 139 0.22 13.41 14.99
C TRP A 139 -0.73 12.49 14.22
N GLY A 140 -0.39 12.16 12.97
CA GLY A 140 -1.25 11.32 12.14
C GLY A 140 -1.35 9.88 12.63
N PHE A 141 -0.30 9.33 13.24
CA PHE A 141 -0.34 7.98 13.81
C PHE A 141 -1.16 7.88 15.10
N GLU A 142 -1.31 8.97 15.85
CA GLU A 142 -2.23 8.99 16.99
C GLU A 142 -3.68 8.86 16.51
N GLU A 143 -4.07 9.62 15.48
CA GLU A 143 -5.41 9.50 14.87
C GLU A 143 -5.60 8.15 14.18
N ARG A 144 -4.55 7.62 13.56
CA ARG A 144 -4.56 6.28 12.95
C ARG A 144 -4.80 5.20 14.00
N GLU A 145 -4.23 5.34 15.19
CA GLU A 145 -4.40 4.40 16.30
C GLU A 145 -5.85 4.39 16.81
N LYS A 146 -6.50 5.56 16.92
CA LYS A 146 -7.93 5.66 17.27
C LYS A 146 -8.80 4.89 16.28
N LEU A 147 -8.54 5.05 14.98
CA LEU A 147 -9.26 4.31 13.94
C LEU A 147 -8.98 2.79 13.99
N MET A 148 -7.78 2.37 14.38
CA MET A 148 -7.46 0.95 14.57
C MET A 148 -8.19 0.32 15.76
N ILE A 149 -8.55 1.09 16.78
CA ILE A 149 -9.42 0.61 17.87
C ILE A 149 -10.82 0.26 17.32
N PHE A 150 -11.34 1.00 16.34
CA PHE A 150 -12.60 0.66 15.69
C PHE A 150 -12.52 -0.63 14.86
N TYR A 151 -11.36 -0.92 14.27
CA TYR A 151 -11.10 -2.20 13.60
C TYR A 151 -11.08 -3.36 14.60
N GLU A 152 -10.39 -3.16 15.73
CA GLU A 152 -10.28 -4.15 16.80
C GLU A 152 -11.64 -4.48 17.39
N ARG A 153 -12.48 -3.48 17.63
CA ARG A 153 -13.82 -3.68 18.21
C ARG A 153 -14.81 -4.36 17.26
N ALA A 154 -14.62 -4.24 15.95
CA ALA A 154 -15.48 -4.90 14.97
C ALA A 154 -15.02 -6.31 14.58
N SER A 155 -13.71 -6.52 14.48
CA SER A 155 -13.14 -7.75 13.92
C SER A 155 -12.31 -8.57 14.92
N GLY A 156 -11.93 -8.00 16.06
CA GLY A 156 -10.97 -8.57 17.01
C GLY A 156 -9.51 -8.39 16.61
N SER A 157 -9.23 -7.73 15.48
CA SER A 157 -7.88 -7.48 14.96
C SER A 157 -7.70 -6.02 14.55
N ARG A 158 -6.47 -5.50 14.73
CA ARG A 158 -6.16 -4.08 14.49
C ARG A 158 -5.80 -3.77 13.03
N MET A 159 -5.35 -4.77 12.27
CA MET A 159 -4.95 -4.62 10.86
C MET A 159 -5.65 -5.64 9.97
N HIS A 160 -5.26 -6.92 10.06
CA HIS A 160 -5.83 -7.97 9.23
C HIS A 160 -7.13 -8.49 9.84
N ALA A 161 -8.26 -8.00 9.34
CA ALA A 161 -9.56 -8.14 9.98
C ALA A 161 -10.32 -9.41 9.53
N ALA A 162 -10.13 -9.91 8.31
CA ALA A 162 -10.94 -10.97 7.72
C ALA A 162 -12.47 -10.72 7.90
N TYR A 163 -12.88 -9.44 7.85
CA TYR A 163 -14.18 -8.98 8.35
C TYR A 163 -15.23 -8.98 7.24
N PHE A 164 -14.88 -8.49 6.06
CA PHE A 164 -15.73 -8.66 4.89
C PHE A 164 -15.57 -10.08 4.36
N ARG A 165 -16.71 -10.71 4.12
CA ARG A 165 -16.77 -12.06 3.54
C ARG A 165 -17.71 -12.05 2.35
N PRO A 166 -17.52 -12.93 1.37
CA PRO A 166 -18.49 -13.10 0.30
C PRO A 166 -19.89 -13.35 0.89
N GLY A 167 -20.86 -12.51 0.54
CA GLY A 167 -22.22 -12.51 1.10
C GLY A 167 -22.49 -11.43 2.15
N GLY A 168 -21.51 -10.62 2.53
CA GLY A 168 -21.69 -9.45 3.40
C GLY A 168 -20.56 -9.24 4.40
N VAL A 169 -20.92 -9.28 5.68
CA VAL A 169 -20.03 -8.98 6.80
C VAL A 169 -20.06 -10.16 7.75
N HIS A 170 -18.92 -10.50 8.37
CA HIS A 170 -18.83 -11.67 9.24
C HIS A 170 -19.71 -11.56 10.49
N GLN A 171 -19.68 -10.41 11.16
CA GLN A 171 -20.39 -10.13 12.41
C GLN A 171 -20.91 -8.70 12.41
N ASP A 172 -22.04 -8.45 13.05
CA ASP A 172 -22.61 -7.11 13.14
C ASP A 172 -21.82 -6.22 14.11
N LEU A 173 -21.93 -4.90 13.95
CA LEU A 173 -21.26 -3.93 14.81
C LEU A 173 -21.92 -3.87 16.19
N PRO A 174 -21.14 -3.81 17.29
CA PRO A 174 -21.67 -3.53 18.62
C PRO A 174 -22.33 -2.14 18.66
N THR A 175 -23.48 -1.99 19.33
CA THR A 175 -24.21 -0.70 19.39
C THR A 175 -23.34 0.44 19.91
N LYS A 176 -22.53 0.17 20.95
CA LYS A 176 -21.58 1.15 21.51
C LYS A 176 -20.55 1.65 20.49
N LEU A 177 -20.17 0.82 19.51
CA LEU A 177 -19.20 1.21 18.49
C LEU A 177 -19.79 2.22 17.51
N VAL A 178 -21.10 2.15 17.25
CA VAL A 178 -21.77 3.13 16.39
C VAL A 178 -21.77 4.50 17.07
N GLU A 179 -22.12 4.56 18.36
CA GLU A 179 -22.11 5.79 19.16
C GLU A 179 -20.71 6.43 19.27
N ASP A 180 -19.66 5.61 19.35
CA ASP A 180 -18.28 6.11 19.44
C ASP A 180 -17.74 6.64 18.10
N ILE A 181 -18.28 6.19 16.96
CA ILE A 181 -17.88 6.67 15.62
C ILE A 181 -18.63 7.96 15.25
N GLY A 182 -19.86 8.15 15.74
CA GLY A 182 -20.68 9.35 15.46
C GLY A 182 -22.03 9.37 16.14
#